data_AF-A0AAW1V619-F1
#
_entry.id   AF-A0AAW1V619-F1
#
_cell.length_a   1.000
_cell.length_b   1.000
_cell.length_c   1.000
_cell.angle_alpha   90.00
_cell.angle_beta   90.00
_cell.angle_gamma   90.00
#
_symmetry.space_group_name_H-M   'P 1'
#
loop_
_entity.id
_entity.type
_entity.pdbx_description
1 polymer ?
#
loop_
_entity_poly.entity_id
_entity_poly.type
_entity_poly.pdbx_seq_one_letter_code
_entity_poly.pdbx_strand_id
1 'polypeptide(L)'
;MAISVWLCRTIFLWPLWFLLPSPHDAQQLMWTTIYVDGNNQIDLWTQKAKGCQCPWDKSSYECACCVEDGGCPCGKRFPNRCAQCGLEFHCDHMCNVTIVSNELKEKSGKTFGQIKSPSLQGPDACSYTFVPGHNERVELQVYRLVNVGKHNGTNCVGGFLQLVAGTEPMYSISDNQICGGNERYTPPVVFFSDDGVATLLLQ
;
A
#
# COMPACT_ATOMS: atom_id res chain seq x y z
N MET A 1 -34.40 50.56 -10.59
CA MET A 1 -35.21 51.67 -10.05
C MET A 1 -36.01 51.13 -8.87
N ALA A 2 -35.51 51.36 -7.66
CA ALA A 2 -36.21 51.30 -6.37
C ALA A 2 -35.26 51.99 -5.38
N ILE A 3 -35.77 53.02 -4.69
CA ILE A 3 -35.03 53.92 -3.81
C ILE A 3 -35.28 53.45 -2.37
N SER A 4 -34.22 53.31 -1.58
CA SER A 4 -34.31 53.35 -0.11
C SER A 4 -33.16 54.19 0.41
N VAL A 5 -33.51 55.32 1.02
CA VAL A 5 -32.62 56.30 1.64
C VAL A 5 -32.61 56.01 3.12
N TRP A 6 -31.44 55.70 3.70
CA TRP A 6 -31.21 55.86 5.13
C TRP A 6 -29.88 56.58 5.38
N LEU A 7 -29.99 57.60 6.23
CA LEU A 7 -28.97 58.58 6.58
C LEU A 7 -27.72 57.93 7.19
N CYS A 8 -26.58 58.28 6.59
CA CYS A 8 -25.25 57.99 7.10
C CYS A 8 -24.98 58.86 8.34
N ARG A 9 -24.92 58.24 9.53
CA ARG A 9 -24.16 58.77 10.67
C ARG A 9 -22.86 57.99 10.76
N THR A 10 -21.79 58.70 10.43
CA THR A 10 -20.38 58.37 10.55
C THR A 10 -19.99 58.01 11.98
N ILE A 11 -19.47 56.80 12.22
CA ILE A 11 -18.40 56.52 13.19
C ILE A 11 -17.54 55.37 12.63
N PHE A 12 -16.25 55.68 12.42
CA PHE A 12 -15.06 54.82 12.40
C PHE A 12 -15.24 53.30 12.41
N LEU A 13 -14.64 52.64 11.41
CA LEU A 13 -13.67 51.55 11.58
C LEU A 13 -12.98 51.23 10.23
N TRP A 14 -11.66 51.03 10.29
CA TRP A 14 -10.75 50.73 9.18
C TRP A 14 -11.13 49.48 8.36
N PRO A 15 -10.66 49.38 7.10
CA PRO A 15 -11.03 48.29 6.20
C PRO A 15 -10.24 47.00 6.47
N LEU A 16 -10.98 45.90 6.54
CA LEU A 16 -10.81 44.69 5.71
C LEU A 16 -9.40 44.42 5.17
N TRP A 17 -8.77 43.35 5.66
CA TRP A 17 -8.30 42.18 4.88
C TRP A 17 -7.63 41.19 5.83
N PHE A 18 -8.42 40.28 6.40
CA PHE A 18 -7.88 39.00 6.87
C PHE A 18 -8.52 37.89 6.05
N LEU A 19 -7.68 37.42 5.12
CA LEU A 19 -7.67 36.13 4.45
C LEU A 19 -8.56 35.10 5.16
N LEU A 20 -9.66 34.74 4.50
CA LEU A 20 -10.31 33.45 4.70
C LEU A 20 -9.27 32.37 4.36
N PRO A 21 -8.92 31.45 5.28
CA PRO A 21 -8.17 30.27 4.89
C PRO A 21 -9.07 29.42 3.98
N SER A 22 -8.58 29.19 2.76
CA SER A 22 -9.14 28.28 1.77
C SER A 22 -9.31 26.86 2.37
N PRO A 23 -10.37 26.11 2.03
CA PRO A 23 -10.42 24.68 2.29
C PRO A 23 -9.65 23.96 1.17
N HIS A 24 -8.34 24.17 1.12
CA HIS A 24 -7.44 23.45 0.22
C HIS A 24 -6.31 22.85 1.04
N ASP A 25 -6.64 21.74 1.70
CA ASP A 25 -5.74 20.62 1.85
C ASP A 25 -6.62 19.40 2.11
N ALA A 26 -7.12 18.81 1.03
CA ALA A 26 -7.43 17.39 1.05
C ALA A 26 -6.08 16.68 1.19
N GLN A 27 -5.58 16.60 2.43
CA GLN A 27 -4.56 15.63 2.77
C GLN A 27 -5.08 14.29 2.27
N GLN A 28 -4.39 13.68 1.31
CA GLN A 28 -4.62 12.29 0.94
C GLN A 28 -4.37 11.44 2.20
N LEU A 29 -5.43 11.21 2.97
CA LEU A 29 -5.43 10.27 4.08
C LEU A 29 -5.42 8.87 3.47
N MET A 30 -4.24 8.29 3.30
CA MET A 30 -4.09 6.84 3.18
C MET A 30 -3.08 6.34 4.21
N TRP A 31 -3.33 6.68 5.49
CA TRP A 31 -2.72 5.94 6.60
C TRP A 31 -3.45 4.61 6.73
N THR A 32 -3.03 3.61 5.96
CA THR A 32 -3.41 2.23 6.29
C THR A 32 -2.67 1.86 7.59
N THR A 33 -3.42 1.48 8.63
CA THR A 33 -2.84 1.24 9.96
C THR A 33 -2.02 -0.05 9.94
N ILE A 34 -0.71 0.05 10.09
CA ILE A 34 0.10 -1.13 10.37
C ILE A 34 -0.01 -1.43 11.87
N TYR A 35 -0.57 -2.59 12.20
CA TYR A 35 -0.73 -3.01 13.60
C TYR A 35 0.62 -3.48 14.18
N VAL A 36 0.93 -3.05 15.39
CA VAL A 36 2.17 -3.38 16.11
C VAL A 36 1.80 -3.97 17.46
N ASP A 37 2.26 -5.20 17.72
CA ASP A 37 2.28 -5.84 19.04
C ASP A 37 3.61 -5.52 19.72
N GLY A 38 3.64 -5.52 21.06
CA GLY A 38 4.85 -5.36 21.87
C GLY A 38 6.00 -6.31 21.51
N ASN A 39 5.73 -7.38 20.76
CA ASN A 39 6.77 -8.27 20.23
C ASN A 39 7.08 -8.14 18.73
N ASN A 40 6.25 -7.49 17.88
CA ASN A 40 6.50 -7.33 16.43
C ASN A 40 5.46 -6.45 15.70
N GLN A 41 5.85 -5.89 14.55
CA GLN A 41 4.93 -5.29 13.56
C GLN A 41 4.20 -6.43 12.83
N ILE A 42 2.88 -6.59 13.02
CA ILE A 42 2.18 -7.80 12.57
C ILE A 42 1.87 -7.72 11.07
N ASP A 43 1.12 -6.68 10.64
CA ASP A 43 0.91 -6.18 9.27
C ASP A 43 -0.37 -5.30 9.19
N LEU A 44 -0.90 -5.04 7.98
CA LEU A 44 -2.15 -4.29 7.76
C LEU A 44 -3.42 -5.10 8.07
N TRP A 45 -3.36 -6.43 8.00
CA TRP A 45 -4.55 -7.29 8.04
C TRP A 45 -4.71 -8.01 9.37
N THR A 46 -3.68 -7.98 10.21
CA THR A 46 -3.63 -8.69 11.48
C THR A 46 -3.72 -7.71 12.65
N GLN A 47 -4.87 -7.65 13.30
CA GLN A 47 -5.08 -6.78 14.47
C GLN A 47 -4.35 -7.30 15.72
N LYS A 48 -4.36 -8.62 15.92
CA LYS A 48 -3.70 -9.30 17.04
C LYS A 48 -3.15 -10.64 16.58
N ALA A 49 -1.97 -11.02 17.06
CA ALA A 49 -1.34 -12.29 16.73
C ALA A 49 -2.09 -13.50 17.28
N LYS A 50 -2.82 -13.35 18.40
CA LYS A 50 -3.59 -14.42 19.06
C LYS A 50 -4.86 -13.88 19.72
N GLY A 51 -5.76 -14.77 20.12
CA GLY A 51 -6.97 -14.46 20.89
C GLY A 51 -8.27 -14.68 20.11
N CYS A 52 -8.18 -15.03 18.83
CA CYS A 52 -9.34 -15.38 18.02
C CYS A 52 -9.44 -16.89 17.83
N GLN A 53 -10.68 -17.37 17.74
CA GLN A 53 -10.98 -18.79 17.58
C GLN A 53 -10.45 -19.29 16.23
N CYS A 54 -9.74 -20.40 16.23
CA CYS A 54 -9.18 -20.95 15.00
C CYS A 54 -10.28 -21.55 14.11
N PRO A 55 -10.31 -21.23 12.79
CA PRO A 55 -11.30 -21.78 11.86
C PRO A 55 -11.27 -23.32 11.77
N TRP A 56 -10.10 -23.92 11.98
CA TRP A 56 -9.86 -25.37 11.92
C TRP A 56 -9.93 -26.05 13.30
N ASP A 57 -9.96 -25.30 14.40
CA ASP A 57 -10.06 -25.83 15.75
C ASP A 57 -10.83 -24.85 16.64
N LYS A 58 -12.12 -25.13 16.81
CA LYS A 58 -13.02 -24.29 17.61
C LYS A 58 -12.65 -24.23 19.09
N SER A 59 -11.81 -25.13 19.59
CA SER A 59 -11.36 -25.09 20.99
C SER A 59 -10.12 -24.22 21.20
N SER A 60 -9.41 -23.88 20.12
CA SER A 60 -8.16 -23.12 20.17
C SER A 60 -8.37 -21.63 19.91
N TYR A 61 -7.71 -20.80 20.71
CA TYR A 61 -7.66 -19.34 20.59
C TYR A 61 -6.26 -18.83 20.20
N GLU A 62 -5.41 -19.75 19.71
CA GLU A 62 -4.06 -19.45 19.27
C GLU A 62 -4.02 -18.85 17.84
N CYS A 63 -5.16 -18.41 17.32
CA CYS A 63 -5.24 -17.78 16.00
C CYS A 63 -5.32 -16.26 16.07
N ALA A 64 -4.78 -15.64 15.03
CA ALA A 64 -4.81 -14.20 14.85
C ALA A 64 -6.22 -13.67 14.68
N CYS A 65 -6.41 -12.45 15.19
CA CYS A 65 -7.61 -11.67 14.94
C CYS A 65 -7.37 -10.81 13.69
N CYS A 66 -8.07 -11.14 12.60
CA CYS A 66 -7.97 -10.42 11.35
C CYS A 66 -8.84 -9.16 11.34
N VAL A 67 -8.48 -8.19 10.50
CA VAL A 67 -9.37 -7.06 10.18
C VAL A 67 -10.65 -7.62 9.57
N GLU A 68 -11.81 -7.37 10.20
CA GLU A 68 -13.10 -7.91 9.74
C GLU A 68 -13.41 -7.49 8.30
N ASP A 69 -12.99 -6.28 7.95
CA ASP A 69 -13.19 -5.69 6.63
C ASP A 69 -12.00 -6.01 5.70
N GLY A 70 -12.03 -7.22 5.14
CA GLY A 70 -11.12 -7.68 4.08
C GLY A 70 -9.91 -8.51 4.50
N GLY A 71 -9.75 -8.80 5.80
CA GLY A 71 -8.69 -9.66 6.33
C GLY A 71 -9.13 -11.11 6.51
N CYS A 72 -8.28 -12.05 6.06
CA CYS A 72 -8.50 -13.49 6.18
C CYS A 72 -7.33 -14.18 6.90
N PRO A 73 -7.60 -15.28 7.66
CA PRO A 73 -6.57 -16.02 8.35
C PRO A 73 -5.68 -16.79 7.37
N CYS A 74 -4.37 -16.79 7.62
CA CYS A 74 -3.35 -17.43 6.78
C CYS A 74 -3.30 -18.97 6.84
N GLY A 75 -4.36 -19.59 7.36
CA GLY A 75 -4.42 -21.03 7.55
C GLY A 75 -3.56 -21.57 8.71
N LYS A 76 -3.60 -22.90 8.86
CA LYS A 76 -2.98 -23.62 9.99
C LYS A 76 -1.45 -23.48 10.08
N ARG A 77 -0.77 -23.19 8.96
CA ARG A 77 0.69 -23.02 8.91
C ARG A 77 1.14 -21.70 9.52
N PHE A 78 0.31 -20.66 9.41
CA PHE A 78 0.58 -19.33 9.95
C PHE A 78 -0.61 -18.86 10.80
N PRO A 79 -0.90 -19.56 11.92
CA PRO A 79 -2.09 -19.30 12.71
C PRO A 79 -2.10 -17.89 13.31
N ASN A 80 -0.93 -17.31 13.53
CA ASN A 80 -0.75 -16.00 14.15
C ASN A 80 -0.70 -14.84 13.14
N ARG A 81 -1.15 -15.03 11.89
CA ARG A 81 -1.13 -13.99 10.86
C ARG A 81 -2.42 -13.98 10.04
N CYS A 82 -2.69 -12.82 9.48
CA CYS A 82 -3.73 -12.58 8.50
C CYS A 82 -3.11 -11.95 7.24
N ALA A 83 -3.81 -12.11 6.13
CA ALA A 83 -3.54 -11.38 4.90
C ALA A 83 -4.85 -10.81 4.37
N GLN A 84 -4.76 -10.07 3.27
CA GLN A 84 -5.94 -9.71 2.51
C GLN A 84 -6.63 -10.98 2.02
N CYS A 85 -7.96 -11.04 2.15
CA CYS A 85 -8.74 -12.12 1.56
C CYS A 85 -8.52 -12.17 0.03
N GLY A 86 -8.31 -13.36 -0.51
CA GLY A 86 -7.85 -13.59 -1.89
C GLY A 86 -6.33 -13.77 -1.99
N LEU A 87 -5.57 -13.45 -0.93
CA LEU A 87 -4.11 -13.61 -0.86
C LEU A 87 -3.67 -14.43 0.37
N GLU A 88 -4.59 -15.12 1.04
CA GLU A 88 -4.32 -15.91 2.25
C GLU A 88 -3.31 -17.05 2.04
N PHE A 89 -3.14 -17.50 0.80
CA PHE A 89 -2.13 -18.52 0.45
C PHE A 89 -0.71 -17.94 0.30
N HIS A 90 -0.56 -16.61 0.29
CA HIS A 90 0.72 -15.92 0.11
C HIS A 90 1.14 -15.10 1.36
N CYS A 91 0.75 -15.56 2.55
CA CYS A 91 0.92 -14.79 3.79
C CYS A 91 2.36 -14.53 4.25
N ASP A 92 3.28 -15.44 3.93
CA ASP A 92 4.69 -15.39 4.34
C ASP A 92 5.64 -15.26 3.14
N HIS A 93 5.24 -15.78 1.98
CA HIS A 93 5.99 -15.68 0.72
C HIS A 93 5.04 -15.26 -0.42
N MET A 94 5.06 -13.97 -0.78
CA MET A 94 4.51 -13.50 -2.06
C MET A 94 5.66 -13.39 -3.06
N CYS A 95 5.77 -14.29 -4.02
CA CYS A 95 6.77 -14.22 -5.08
C CYS A 95 6.23 -14.92 -6.33
N ASN A 96 6.43 -14.31 -7.50
CA ASN A 96 5.92 -14.81 -8.78
C ASN A 96 4.40 -15.01 -8.76
N VAL A 97 3.70 -13.94 -8.37
CA VAL A 97 2.24 -13.94 -8.19
C VAL A 97 1.57 -12.97 -9.17
N THR A 98 0.36 -13.33 -9.61
CA THR A 98 -0.52 -12.45 -10.37
C THR A 98 -1.67 -12.00 -9.49
N ILE A 99 -1.86 -10.69 -9.36
CA ILE A 99 -2.90 -10.06 -8.55
C ILE A 99 -3.91 -9.44 -9.51
N VAL A 100 -5.09 -10.04 -9.58
CA VAL A 100 -6.19 -9.57 -10.41
C VAL A 100 -7.11 -8.69 -9.57
N SER A 101 -7.33 -7.45 -10.00
CA SER A 101 -8.08 -6.45 -9.22
C SER A 101 -9.51 -6.91 -8.88
N ASN A 102 -10.24 -7.43 -9.87
CA ASN A 102 -11.62 -7.89 -9.68
C ASN A 102 -11.70 -9.04 -8.66
N GLU A 103 -10.82 -10.04 -8.76
CA GLU A 103 -10.81 -11.17 -7.83
C GLU A 103 -10.45 -10.72 -6.41
N LEU A 104 -9.44 -9.87 -6.28
CA LEU A 104 -9.03 -9.34 -4.98
C LEU A 104 -10.15 -8.53 -4.33
N LYS A 105 -10.84 -7.71 -5.12
CA LYS A 105 -11.98 -6.90 -4.67
C LYS A 105 -13.18 -7.76 -4.30
N GLU A 106 -13.49 -8.81 -5.07
CA GLU A 106 -14.57 -9.74 -4.75
C GLU A 106 -14.31 -10.50 -3.45
N LYS A 107 -13.05 -10.87 -3.17
CA LYS A 107 -12.68 -11.63 -1.97
C LYS A 107 -12.52 -10.76 -0.73
N SER A 108 -11.95 -9.57 -0.86
CA SER A 108 -11.64 -8.70 0.29
C SER A 108 -12.58 -7.51 0.45
N GLY A 109 -13.38 -7.18 -0.56
CA GLY A 109 -14.12 -5.92 -0.60
C GLY A 109 -13.23 -4.68 -0.77
N LYS A 110 -11.94 -4.83 -1.08
CA LYS A 110 -10.96 -3.74 -1.14
C LYS A 110 -10.41 -3.52 -2.54
N THR A 111 -10.13 -2.25 -2.86
CA THR A 111 -9.45 -1.81 -4.09
C THR A 111 -7.96 -1.57 -3.89
N PHE A 112 -7.44 -1.84 -2.69
CA PHE A 112 -6.04 -1.71 -2.34
C PHE A 112 -5.59 -2.94 -1.57
N GLY A 113 -4.28 -3.12 -1.46
CA GLY A 113 -3.70 -4.26 -0.79
C GLY A 113 -2.33 -3.97 -0.19
N GLN A 114 -1.74 -4.99 0.40
CA GLN A 114 -0.34 -4.96 0.84
C GLN A 114 0.40 -6.13 0.19
N ILE A 115 1.53 -5.81 -0.43
CA ILE A 115 2.48 -6.80 -0.91
C ILE A 115 3.55 -6.99 0.16
N LYS A 116 3.85 -8.24 0.48
CA LYS A 116 4.98 -8.58 1.35
C LYS A 116 5.93 -9.45 0.56
N SER A 117 7.09 -8.90 0.25
CA SER A 117 8.18 -9.70 -0.26
C SER A 117 8.58 -10.78 0.75
N PRO A 118 9.05 -11.94 0.29
CA PRO A 118 9.57 -12.97 1.16
C PRO A 118 10.77 -12.44 1.97
N SER A 119 11.02 -13.04 3.14
CA SER A 119 12.22 -12.74 3.92
C SER A 119 13.44 -13.34 3.22
N LEU A 120 14.08 -12.56 2.34
CA LEU A 120 15.16 -13.05 1.49
C LEU A 120 16.49 -13.22 2.25
N GLN A 121 17.08 -14.41 2.15
CA GLN A 121 18.51 -14.68 2.40
C GLN A 121 19.20 -14.87 1.05
N GLY A 122 19.54 -13.78 0.35
CA GLY A 122 20.25 -13.82 -0.93
C GLY A 122 19.40 -13.41 -2.14
N PRO A 123 20.01 -13.35 -3.35
CA PRO A 123 19.38 -12.74 -4.52
C PRO A 123 18.45 -13.73 -5.21
N ASP A 124 17.20 -13.80 -4.74
CA ASP A 124 16.10 -14.38 -5.52
C ASP A 124 15.31 -13.25 -6.18
N ALA A 125 15.11 -13.37 -7.48
CA ALA A 125 14.24 -12.47 -8.22
C ALA A 125 12.77 -12.87 -7.99
N CYS A 126 11.93 -11.90 -7.66
CA CYS A 126 10.49 -12.06 -7.52
C CYS A 126 9.76 -11.09 -8.44
N SER A 127 8.75 -11.59 -9.14
CA SER A 127 7.81 -10.75 -9.89
C SER A 127 6.42 -10.72 -9.26
N TYR A 128 5.75 -9.58 -9.42
CA TYR A 128 4.35 -9.38 -9.02
C TYR A 128 3.63 -8.73 -10.19
N THR A 129 2.73 -9.47 -10.84
CA THR A 129 1.97 -8.96 -11.99
C THR A 129 0.61 -8.46 -11.52
N PHE A 130 0.25 -7.24 -11.89
CA PHE A 130 -1.02 -6.60 -11.56
C PHE A 130 -1.90 -6.54 -12.79
N VAL A 131 -3.08 -7.13 -12.70
CA VAL A 131 -4.10 -7.08 -13.76
C VAL A 131 -5.21 -6.14 -13.28
N PRO A 132 -5.22 -4.87 -13.73
CA PRO A 132 -6.27 -3.92 -13.35
C PRO A 132 -7.61 -4.28 -14.02
N GLY A 133 -8.71 -3.82 -13.41
CA GLY A 133 -10.03 -3.83 -14.04
C GLY A 133 -10.19 -2.76 -15.12
N HIS A 134 -11.39 -2.63 -15.67
CA HIS A 134 -11.69 -1.60 -16.66
C HIS A 134 -11.56 -0.19 -16.07
N ASN A 135 -10.78 0.67 -16.73
CA ASN A 135 -10.49 2.05 -16.30
C ASN A 135 -9.85 2.16 -14.90
N GLU A 136 -9.19 1.10 -14.44
CA GLU A 136 -8.38 1.14 -13.24
C GLU A 136 -6.91 1.35 -13.60
N ARG A 137 -6.17 2.03 -12.71
CA ARG A 137 -4.72 2.18 -12.80
C ARG A 137 -4.03 1.31 -11.78
N VAL A 138 -2.82 0.86 -12.10
CA VAL A 138 -1.94 0.23 -11.12
C VAL A 138 -1.18 1.33 -10.38
N GLU A 139 -1.25 1.34 -9.05
CA GLU A 139 -0.48 2.26 -8.21
C GLU A 139 0.19 1.48 -7.07
N LEU A 140 1.50 1.64 -6.94
CA LEU A 140 2.31 1.02 -5.90
C LEU A 140 2.96 2.11 -5.07
N GLN A 141 2.74 2.05 -3.76
CA GLN A 141 3.33 2.97 -2.79
C GLN A 141 4.39 2.22 -1.97
N VAL A 142 5.65 2.54 -2.19
CA VAL A 142 6.80 1.94 -1.49
C VAL A 142 7.15 2.78 -0.28
N TYR A 143 6.88 2.25 0.91
CA TYR A 143 7.16 2.90 2.19
C TYR A 143 8.52 2.54 2.79
N ARG A 144 8.99 1.32 2.50
CA ARG A 144 10.22 0.80 3.09
C ARG A 144 10.89 -0.18 2.13
N LEU A 145 12.21 -0.07 2.02
CA LEU A 145 13.04 -0.97 1.22
C LEU A 145 14.19 -1.46 2.09
N VAL A 146 14.36 -2.77 2.24
CA VAL A 146 15.39 -3.36 3.10
C VAL A 146 16.16 -4.39 2.28
N ASN A 147 17.48 -4.26 2.24
CA ASN A 147 18.40 -5.16 1.54
C ASN A 147 18.09 -5.37 0.05
N VAL A 148 17.68 -4.32 -0.67
CA VAL A 148 17.42 -4.37 -2.12
C VAL A 148 18.51 -3.57 -2.85
N GLY A 149 19.72 -4.10 -2.90
CA GLY A 149 20.86 -3.47 -3.55
C GLY A 149 21.30 -2.13 -2.97
N LYS A 150 22.09 -1.39 -3.76
CA LYS A 150 22.60 -0.04 -3.44
C LYS A 150 22.81 0.76 -4.72
N HIS A 151 22.71 2.09 -4.64
CA HIS A 151 23.02 2.95 -5.77
C HIS A 151 24.53 3.23 -5.85
N ASN A 152 25.15 3.06 -7.03
CA ASN A 152 26.59 3.30 -7.22
C ASN A 152 26.93 4.69 -7.78
N GLY A 153 25.93 5.57 -7.92
CA GLY A 153 26.06 6.90 -8.54
C GLY A 153 25.49 6.97 -9.95
N THR A 154 25.30 5.84 -10.62
CA THR A 154 24.68 5.77 -11.96
C THR A 154 23.52 4.79 -12.01
N ASN A 155 23.67 3.61 -11.40
CA ASN A 155 22.68 2.54 -11.43
C ASN A 155 22.55 1.85 -10.07
N CYS A 156 21.46 1.11 -9.90
CA CYS A 156 21.31 0.15 -8.82
C CYS A 156 22.19 -1.08 -9.04
N VAL A 157 22.95 -1.48 -8.01
CA VAL A 157 23.83 -2.65 -8.03
C VAL A 157 23.50 -3.59 -6.88
N GLY A 158 23.49 -4.89 -7.17
CA GLY A 158 23.18 -5.94 -6.19
C GLY A 158 21.70 -6.06 -5.82
N GLY A 159 20.81 -5.42 -6.58
CA GLY A 159 19.37 -5.53 -6.45
C GLY A 159 18.63 -4.24 -6.81
N PHE A 160 17.37 -4.35 -7.20
CA PHE A 160 16.51 -3.23 -7.54
C PHE A 160 15.03 -3.58 -7.45
N LEU A 161 14.20 -2.55 -7.36
CA LEU A 161 12.77 -2.60 -7.54
C LEU A 161 12.39 -1.76 -8.76
N GLN A 162 11.59 -2.32 -9.67
CA GLN A 162 11.20 -1.68 -10.92
C GLN A 162 9.78 -2.07 -11.32
N LEU A 163 8.99 -1.13 -11.82
CA LEU A 163 7.68 -1.41 -12.43
C LEU A 163 7.82 -1.36 -13.96
N VAL A 164 7.45 -2.45 -14.64
CA VAL A 164 7.46 -2.54 -16.11
C VAL A 164 6.05 -2.85 -16.63
N ALA A 165 5.77 -2.50 -17.89
CA ALA A 165 4.49 -2.80 -18.53
C ALA A 165 4.40 -4.27 -18.96
N GLY A 166 3.19 -4.83 -18.94
CA GLY A 166 2.87 -6.16 -19.45
C GLY A 166 3.07 -7.32 -18.45
N THR A 167 2.81 -8.54 -18.95
CA THR A 167 2.92 -9.81 -18.20
C THR A 167 4.29 -10.46 -18.30
N GLU A 168 5.08 -10.09 -19.31
CA GLU A 168 6.44 -10.58 -19.52
C GLU A 168 7.41 -9.46 -19.16
N PRO A 169 7.92 -9.44 -17.92
CA PRO A 169 8.73 -8.33 -17.48
C PRO A 169 10.11 -8.42 -18.13
N MET A 170 10.34 -7.64 -19.18
CA MET A 170 11.68 -7.43 -19.70
C MET A 170 12.34 -6.33 -18.89
N TYR A 171 13.48 -6.66 -18.28
CA TYR A 171 14.35 -5.67 -17.66
C TYR A 171 14.68 -4.58 -18.67
N SER A 172 14.45 -3.32 -18.29
CA SER A 172 14.86 -2.17 -19.06
C SER A 172 15.76 -1.26 -18.24
N ILE A 173 16.89 -0.87 -18.81
CA ILE A 173 17.80 0.11 -18.20
C ILE A 173 17.19 1.52 -18.25
N SER A 174 16.24 1.77 -19.15
CA SER A 174 15.61 3.09 -19.29
C SER A 174 14.56 3.39 -18.23
N ASP A 175 14.02 2.35 -17.59
CA ASP A 175 12.88 2.51 -16.69
C ASP A 175 13.37 2.78 -15.26
N ASN A 176 12.62 3.58 -14.51
CA ASN A 176 13.02 4.01 -13.19
C ASN A 176 13.17 2.82 -12.23
N GLN A 177 14.36 2.72 -11.63
CA GLN A 177 14.70 1.72 -10.61
C GLN A 177 14.90 2.41 -9.26
N ILE A 178 14.52 1.73 -8.18
CA ILE A 178 14.92 2.11 -6.83
C ILE A 178 15.65 0.95 -6.16
N CYS A 179 16.63 1.27 -5.32
CA CYS A 179 17.41 0.32 -4.54
C CYS A 179 17.79 0.97 -3.20
N GLY A 180 18.15 0.16 -2.22
CA GLY A 180 18.42 0.65 -0.88
C GLY A 180 18.68 -0.43 0.16
N GLY A 181 19.51 -0.10 1.15
CA GLY A 181 19.90 -1.02 2.21
C GLY A 181 18.87 -1.11 3.34
N ASN A 182 18.28 0.01 3.74
CA ASN A 182 17.23 0.08 4.78
C ASN A 182 16.54 1.44 4.71
N GLU A 183 15.97 1.75 3.56
CA GLU A 183 15.33 3.03 3.28
C GLU A 183 13.92 3.09 3.84
N ARG A 184 13.54 4.27 4.32
CA ARG A 184 12.18 4.58 4.74
C ARG A 184 11.75 5.87 4.05
N TYR A 185 10.71 5.78 3.22
CA TYR A 185 10.26 6.89 2.40
C TYR A 185 9.10 7.62 3.09
N THR A 186 9.16 8.95 3.11
CA THR A 186 8.08 9.82 3.59
C THR A 186 8.17 11.15 2.84
N PRO A 187 7.29 11.41 1.85
CA PRO A 187 6.20 10.56 1.36
C PRO A 187 6.70 9.26 0.68
N PRO A 188 5.85 8.24 0.49
CA PRO A 188 6.25 6.99 -0.17
C PRO A 188 6.68 7.24 -1.62
N VAL A 189 7.57 6.39 -2.14
CA VAL A 189 7.87 6.37 -3.58
C VAL A 189 6.69 5.74 -4.30
N VAL A 190 6.17 6.42 -5.33
CA VAL A 190 5.02 5.94 -6.10
C VAL A 190 5.48 5.44 -7.46
N PHE A 191 5.16 4.19 -7.77
CA PHE A 191 5.14 3.69 -9.13
C PHE A 191 3.68 3.60 -9.61
N PHE A 192 3.42 3.90 -10.87
CA PHE A 192 2.10 3.73 -11.44
C PHE A 192 2.17 3.31 -12.90
N SER A 193 1.10 2.69 -13.39
CA SER A 193 0.90 2.37 -14.79
C SER A 193 -0.57 2.59 -15.15
N ASP A 194 -0.79 3.38 -16.20
CA ASP A 194 -2.11 3.65 -16.77
C ASP A 194 -2.38 2.79 -18.02
N ASP A 195 -1.37 2.06 -18.50
CA ASP A 195 -1.40 1.30 -19.76
C ASP A 195 -1.94 -0.15 -19.59
N GLY A 196 -2.56 -0.43 -18.44
CA GLY A 196 -3.14 -1.73 -18.13
C GLY A 196 -2.23 -2.60 -17.27
N VAL A 197 -1.97 -3.84 -17.73
CA VAL A 197 -1.21 -4.82 -16.95
C VAL A 197 0.20 -4.32 -16.70
N ALA A 198 0.67 -4.43 -15.46
CA ALA A 198 2.02 -4.03 -15.07
C ALA A 198 2.67 -5.10 -14.19
N THR A 199 3.99 -5.22 -14.21
CA THR A 199 4.72 -6.18 -13.39
C THR A 199 5.81 -5.48 -12.59
N LEU A 200 5.77 -5.64 -11.27
CA LEU A 200 6.82 -5.20 -10.36
C LEU A 200 7.89 -6.29 -10.28
N LEU A 201 9.11 -5.93 -10.65
CA LEU A 201 10.31 -6.73 -10.51
C LEU A 201 11.04 -6.35 -9.23
N LEU A 202 11.33 -7.35 -8.40
CA LEU A 202 12.25 -7.27 -7.27
C LEU A 202 13.42 -8.22 -7.56
N GLN A 203 14.65 -7.68 -7.54
CA GLN A 203 15.89 -8.43 -7.73
C GLN A 203 16.93 -8.03 -6.68
#